data_AF-A0A454W9Z5-F1
#
_entry.id   AF-A0A454W9Z5-F1
#
_cell.length_a   1.000
_cell.length_b   1.000
_cell.length_c   1.000
_cell.angle_alpha   90.00
_cell.angle_beta   90.00
_cell.angle_gamma   90.00
#
_symmetry.space_group_name_H-M   'P 1'
#
loop_
_entity.id
_entity.type
_entity.pdbx_description
1 polymer ?
#
loop_
_entity_poly.entity_id
_entity_poly.type
_entity_poly.pdbx_seq_one_letter_code
_entity_poly.pdbx_strand_id
1 'polypeptide(L)' 'MNAGDAVWGGLILAGAAVETYALRTARQEDTLSAATRRWFRVHTKAGAFVFVGGWVAFSVWWIRHIVG' A
#
# COMPACT_ATOMS: atom_id res chain seq x y z
N MET A 1 12.46 -2.97 -20.08
CA MET A 1 11.48 -2.25 -19.24
C MET A 1 10.23 -2.08 -20.06
N ASN A 2 9.17 -2.77 -19.68
CA ASN A 2 7.88 -2.67 -20.34
C ASN A 2 7.10 -1.50 -19.74
N ALA A 3 6.05 -1.01 -20.43
CA ALA A 3 5.25 0.12 -19.93
C ALA A 3 4.71 -0.12 -18.51
N GLY A 4 4.34 -1.38 -18.20
CA GLY A 4 3.94 -1.79 -16.86
C GLY A 4 5.05 -1.62 -15.81
N ASP A 5 6.28 -2.01 -16.11
CA ASP A 5 7.41 -1.89 -15.17
C ASP A 5 7.72 -0.43 -14.84
N ALA A 6 7.60 0.46 -15.84
CA ALA A 6 7.80 1.89 -15.66
C ALA A 6 6.70 2.53 -14.80
N VAL A 7 5.44 2.15 -15.04
CA VAL A 7 4.30 2.63 -14.24
C VAL A 7 4.39 2.13 -12.81
N TRP A 8 4.57 0.82 -12.61
CA TRP A 8 4.63 0.23 -11.27
C TRP A 8 5.89 0.66 -10.51
N GLY A 9 7.04 0.69 -11.18
CA GLY A 9 8.28 1.21 -10.60
C GLY A 9 8.17 2.69 -10.20
N GLY A 10 7.54 3.51 -11.05
CA GLY A 10 7.28 4.92 -10.76
C GLY A 10 6.34 5.12 -9.56
N LEU A 11 5.27 4.33 -9.45
CA LEU A 11 4.34 4.38 -8.32
C LEU A 11 5.02 3.99 -7.00
N ILE A 12 5.86 2.94 -7.01
CA ILE A 12 6.64 2.54 -5.83
C ILE A 12 7.62 3.64 -5.43
N LEU A 13 8.35 4.20 -6.40
CA LEU A 13 9.31 5.28 -6.14
C LEU A 13 8.63 6.53 -5.57
N ALA A 14 7.47 6.92 -6.13
CA ALA A 14 6.69 8.06 -5.65
C ALA A 14 6.20 7.83 -4.21
N GLY A 15 5.67 6.64 -3.90
CA GLY A 15 5.26 6.28 -2.54
C GLY A 15 6.43 6.35 -1.55
N ALA A 16 7.59 5.79 -1.91
CA ALA A 16 8.79 5.84 -1.08
C ALA A 16 9.29 7.27 -0.85
N ALA A 17 9.22 8.14 -1.86
CA ALA A 17 9.59 9.55 -1.74
C ALA A 17 8.65 10.31 -0.78
N VAL A 18 7.33 10.11 -0.89
CA VAL A 18 6.33 10.71 0.00
C VAL A 18 6.55 10.26 1.44
N GLU A 19 6.76 8.97 1.67
CA GLU A 19 6.97 8.44 3.02
C GLU A 19 8.29 8.92 3.62
N THR A 20 9.37 8.97 2.83
CA THR A 20 10.66 9.55 3.26
C THR A 20 10.51 11.03 3.61
N TYR A 21 9.76 11.80 2.82
CA TYR A 21 9.49 13.21 3.09
C TYR A 21 8.66 13.42 4.36
N ALA A 22 7.61 12.63 4.56
CA ALA A 22 6.76 12.68 5.75
C ALA A 22 7.56 12.37 7.03
N LEU A 23 8.44 11.36 6.98
CA LEU A 23 9.34 11.00 8.08
C LEU A 23 10.33 12.13 8.41
N ARG A 24 10.94 12.75 7.39
CA ARG A 24 11.87 13.88 7.56
C ARG A 24 11.21 15.15 8.11
N THR A 25 9.93 15.35 7.82
CA THR A 25 9.16 16.52 8.25
C THR A 25 8.45 16.30 9.60
N ALA A 26 8.74 15.19 10.30
CA ALA A 26 8.12 14.79 11.57
C ALA A 26 6.58 14.68 11.55
N ARG A 27 5.97 14.59 10.37
CA ARG A 27 4.53 14.42 10.19
C ARG A 27 4.18 12.94 10.09
N GLN A 28 4.38 12.21 11.18
CA GLN A 28 4.08 10.78 11.24
C GLN A 28 2.61 10.47 10.88
N GLU A 29 1.71 11.41 11.18
CA GLU A 29 0.27 11.29 10.89
C GLU A 29 -0.06 11.37 9.39
N ASP A 30 0.84 11.95 8.58
CA ASP A 30 0.69 12.07 7.12
C ASP A 30 1.42 10.96 6.36
N THR A 31 1.97 9.96 7.06
CA THR A 31 2.58 8.81 6.39
C THR A 31 1.52 8.01 5.64
N LEU A 32 1.89 7.47 4.47
CA LEU A 32 1.02 6.59 3.70
C LEU A 32 0.53 5.41 4.54
N SER A 33 1.42 4.84 5.34
CA SER A 33 1.10 3.77 6.27
C SER A 33 0.08 4.18 7.35
N ALA A 34 0.16 5.40 7.91
CA ALA A 34 -0.86 5.93 8.83
C ALA A 34 -2.21 6.17 8.13
N ALA A 35 -2.20 6.74 6.92
CA ALA A 35 -3.40 6.95 6.12
C ALA A 35 -4.10 5.63 5.77
N THR A 36 -3.36 4.60 5.33
CA THR A 36 -3.89 3.26 5.08
C THR A 36 -4.50 2.66 6.35
N ARG A 37 -3.82 2.75 7.50
CA ARG A 37 -4.36 2.27 8.77
C ARG A 37 -5.66 2.99 9.17
N ARG A 38 -5.75 4.29 8.89
CA ARG A 38 -6.94 5.10 9.15
C ARG A 38 -8.11 4.74 8.23
N TRP A 39 -7.86 4.61 6.93
CA TRP A 39 -8.86 4.22 5.93
C TRP A 39 -9.47 2.85 6.20
N PHE A 40 -8.63 1.85 6.46
CA PHE A 40 -9.09 0.50 6.77
C PHE A 40 -9.51 0.32 8.23
N ARG A 41 -9.42 1.37 9.06
CA ARG A 41 -9.71 1.32 10.51
C ARG A 41 -9.05 0.12 11.19
N VAL A 42 -7.77 -0.10 10.89
CA VAL A 42 -7.01 -1.29 11.31
C VAL A 42 -6.85 -1.38 12.84
N HIS A 43 -7.08 -0.28 13.56
CA HIS A 43 -7.16 -0.26 15.02
C HIS A 43 -8.37 -1.03 15.58
N THR A 44 -9.36 -1.36 14.75
CA THR A 44 -10.49 -2.21 15.10
C THR A 44 -10.26 -3.64 14.62
N LYS A 45 -10.76 -4.64 15.36
CA LYS A 45 -10.68 -6.05 14.94
C LYS A 45 -11.31 -6.27 13.56
N ALA A 46 -12.47 -5.67 13.33
CA ALA A 46 -13.17 -5.77 12.04
C ALA A 46 -12.35 -5.15 10.90
N GLY A 47 -11.81 -3.95 11.08
CA GLY A 47 -10.99 -3.28 10.07
C GLY A 47 -9.70 -4.05 9.75
N ALA A 48 -9.05 -4.63 10.76
CA ALA A 48 -7.89 -5.49 10.56
C ALA A 48 -8.23 -6.73 9.73
N PHE A 49 -9.35 -7.40 10.02
CA PHE A 49 -9.80 -8.56 9.24
C PHE A 49 -10.14 -8.19 7.79
N VAL A 50 -10.80 -7.06 7.55
CA VAL A 50 -11.10 -6.57 6.20
C VAL A 50 -9.82 -6.28 5.43
N PHE A 51 -8.84 -5.62 6.06
CA PHE A 51 -7.57 -5.32 5.44
C PHE A 51 -6.82 -6.61 5.05
N VAL A 52 -6.64 -7.54 5.99
CA VAL A 52 -5.93 -8.80 5.73
C VAL A 52 -6.67 -9.64 4.70
N GLY A 53 -7.99 -9.79 4.83
CA GLY A 53 -8.80 -10.56 3.89
C GLY A 53 -8.73 -9.98 2.47
N GLY A 54 -8.87 -8.66 2.33
CA GLY A 54 -8.73 -7.98 1.04
C GLY A 54 -7.34 -8.12 0.44
N TRP A 55 -6.29 -8.00 1.26
CA TRP A 55 -4.91 -8.16 0.82
C TRP A 55 -4.60 -9.58 0.34
N VAL A 56 -5.06 -10.59 1.08
CA VAL A 56 -4.90 -12.01 0.71
C VAL A 56 -5.66 -12.30 -0.58
N ALA A 57 -6.91 -11.87 -0.69
CA ALA A 57 -7.72 -12.07 -1.89
C ALA A 57 -7.08 -11.42 -3.12
N PHE A 58 -6.58 -10.18 -2.99
CA PHE A 58 -5.85 -9.49 -4.04
C PHE A 58 -4.57 -10.22 -4.45
N SER A 59 -3.79 -10.71 -3.47
CA SER A 59 -2.56 -11.46 -3.74
C SER A 59 -2.83 -12.75 -4.51
N VAL A 60 -3.84 -13.52 -4.11
CA VAL A 60 -4.27 -14.75 -4.80
C VAL A 60 -4.73 -14.45 -6.22
N TRP A 61 -5.55 -13.41 -6.40
CA TRP A 61 -6.00 -12.96 -7.72
C TRP A 61 -4.82 -12.56 -8.61
N TRP A 62 -3.89 -11.77 -8.08
CA TRP A 62 -2.71 -11.28 -8.79
C TRP A 62 -1.81 -12.43 -9.27
N ILE A 63 -1.53 -13.40 -8.39
CA ILE A 63 -0.76 -14.60 -8.75
C ILE A 63 -1.47 -15.35 -9.89
N ARG A 64 -2.79 -15.55 -9.79
CA ARG A 64 -3.56 -16.34 -10.76
C ARG A 64 -3.73 -15.66 -12.13
N HIS A 65 -3.63 -14.34 -12.22
CA HIS A 65 -3.99 -13.61 -13.44
C HIS A 65 -2.86 -12.80 -14.05
N ILE A 66 -1.80 -12.52 -13.31
CA ILE A 66 -0.67 -11.74 -13.80
C ILE A 66 0.59 -12.60 -13.90
N VAL A 67 0.87 -13.43 -12.88
CA VAL A 67 2.10 -14.24 -12.85
C VAL A 67 1.92 -15.63 -13.43
N GLY A 68 0.80 -16.29 -13.12
CA GLY A 68 0.39 -17.58 -13.67
C GLY A 68 -0.51 -17.43 -14.88
#